data_AF-A0A6B3HYU6-F1
#
_entry.id   AF-A0A6B3HYU6-F1
#
_cell.length_a   1.000
_cell.length_b   1.000
_cell.length_c   1.000
_cell.angle_alpha   90.00
_cell.angle_beta   90.00
_cell.angle_gamma   90.00
#
_symmetry.space_group_name_H-M   'P 1'
#
loop_
_entity.id
_entity.type
_entity.pdbx_description
1 polymer ?
#
loop_
_entity_poly.entity_id
_entity_poly.type
_entity_poly.pdbx_seq_one_letter_code
_entity_poly.pdbx_strand_id
1 'polypeptide(L)'
;GELHTAYREEYAAYYARHAEPGSPPMRGADPAIVLIPGVGMFSFGKDKQTARVAGEFYLNAIQVMRGAEAVSAYAPIEEAEKFRIEYWELEEAKLRRMPKAKPLATRVALVTGAGSGI
;
A
#
# COMPACT_ATOMS: atom_id res chain seq x y z
N GLY A 1 14.66 5.70 9.33
CA GLY A 1 14.13 5.89 10.69
C GLY A 1 13.13 7.01 10.68
N GLU A 2 13.61 8.25 10.64
CA GLU A 2 12.79 9.46 10.82
C GLU A 2 11.72 9.68 9.75
N LEU A 3 12.04 9.55 8.45
CA LEU A 3 11.05 9.73 7.37
C LEU A 3 9.87 8.75 7.44
N HIS A 4 10.13 7.54 7.92
CA HIS A 4 9.09 6.51 8.09
C HIS A 4 8.18 6.84 9.27
N THR A 5 8.75 7.32 10.38
CA THR A 5 7.99 7.81 11.54
C THR A 5 7.12 9.02 11.14
N ALA A 6 7.70 10.02 10.48
CA ALA A 6 6.98 11.21 10.03
C ALA A 6 5.80 10.85 9.12
N TYR A 7 6.01 9.95 8.14
CA TYR A 7 4.93 9.46 7.29
C TYR A 7 3.79 8.83 8.10
N ARG A 8 4.11 8.01 9.10
CA ARG A 8 3.10 7.35 9.96
C ARG A 8 2.32 8.36 10.79
N GLU A 9 2.98 9.40 11.31
CA GLU A 9 2.35 10.48 12.06
C GLU A 9 1.43 11.31 11.17
N GLU A 10 1.89 11.69 9.97
CA GLU A 10 1.09 12.41 8.98
C GLU A 10 -0.13 11.60 8.54
N TYR A 11 0.03 10.30 8.28
CA TYR A 11 -1.06 9.42 7.90
C TYR A 11 -2.08 9.24 9.03
N ALA A 12 -1.60 9.09 10.28
CA ALA A 12 -2.49 9.03 11.45
C ALA A 12 -3.27 10.33 11.65
N ALA A 13 -2.62 11.48 11.44
CA ALA A 13 -3.28 12.78 11.49
C ALA A 13 -4.31 12.94 10.36
N TYR A 14 -4.00 12.49 9.15
CA TYR A 14 -4.95 12.45 8.02
C TYR A 14 -6.18 11.59 8.36
N TYR A 15 -5.98 10.38 8.89
CA TYR A 15 -7.08 9.52 9.32
C TYR A 15 -7.94 10.20 10.39
N ALA A 16 -7.32 10.79 11.42
CA ALA A 16 -8.04 11.45 12.50
C ALA A 16 -8.87 12.66 12.05
N ARG A 17 -8.43 13.38 11.00
CA ARG A 17 -9.17 14.53 10.45
C ARG A 17 -10.42 14.15 9.65
N HIS A 18 -10.45 12.96 9.05
CA HIS A 18 -11.50 12.56 8.11
C HIS A 18 -12.37 11.38 8.59
N ALA A 19 -11.93 10.64 9.61
CA ALA A 19 -12.70 9.53 10.15
C ALA A 19 -14.00 10.01 10.83
N GLU A 20 -15.10 9.36 10.47
CA GLU A 20 -16.43 9.57 11.03
C GLU A 20 -16.87 8.39 11.92
N PRO A 21 -17.90 8.56 12.78
CA PRO A 21 -18.52 7.44 13.49
C PRO A 21 -18.99 6.36 12.50
N GLY A 22 -18.32 5.20 12.50
CA GLY A 22 -18.59 4.10 11.57
C GLY A 22 -17.47 3.84 10.56
N SER A 23 -16.50 4.76 10.42
CA SER A 23 -15.33 4.52 9.58
C SER A 23 -14.57 3.25 10.02
N PRO A 24 -14.14 2.39 9.07
CA PRO A 24 -13.28 1.25 9.39
C PRO A 24 -12.01 1.69 10.12
N PRO A 25 -11.46 0.86 11.03
CA PRO A 25 -10.26 1.22 11.77
C PRO A 25 -9.08 1.49 10.83
N MET A 26 -8.20 2.42 11.22
CA MET A 26 -6.99 2.75 10.48
C MET A 26 -6.19 1.48 10.16
N ARG A 27 -5.90 1.27 8.87
CA ARG A 27 -5.06 0.15 8.40
C ARG A 27 -3.59 0.43 8.73
N GLY A 28 -2.71 -0.53 8.44
CA GLY A 28 -1.27 -0.32 8.59
C GLY A 28 -0.82 0.97 7.89
N ALA A 29 -0.14 1.84 8.63
CA ALA A 29 0.29 3.17 8.17
C ALA A 29 1.65 3.15 7.45
N ASP A 30 2.09 1.98 6.97
CA ASP A 30 3.37 1.82 6.29
C ASP A 30 3.21 2.11 4.80
N PRO A 31 4.12 2.89 4.19
CA PRO A 31 4.01 3.26 2.79
C PRO A 31 4.20 2.04 1.90
N ALA A 32 3.29 1.83 0.94
CA ALA A 32 3.43 0.77 -0.05
C ALA A 32 4.50 1.09 -1.11
N ILE A 33 4.85 2.37 -1.29
CA ILE A 33 5.83 2.83 -2.28
C ILE A 33 6.89 3.67 -1.56
N VAL A 34 8.16 3.33 -1.77
CA VAL A 34 9.31 4.09 -1.29
C VAL A 34 10.16 4.51 -2.50
N LEU A 35 10.41 5.80 -2.62
CA LEU A 35 11.29 6.36 -3.63
C LEU A 35 12.63 6.73 -3.01
N ILE A 36 13.72 6.26 -3.63
CA ILE A 36 15.08 6.61 -3.24
C ILE A 36 15.74 7.36 -4.40
N PRO A 37 16.03 8.66 -4.24
CA PRO A 37 16.72 9.45 -5.26
C PRO A 37 18.02 8.78 -5.72
N GLY A 38 18.22 8.69 -7.04
CA GLY A 38 19.40 8.06 -7.64
C GLY A 38 19.42 6.53 -7.63
N VAL A 39 18.49 5.86 -6.95
CA VAL A 39 18.41 4.38 -6.89
C VAL A 39 17.16 3.88 -7.61
N GLY A 40 15.98 4.41 -7.27
CA GLY A 40 14.72 4.01 -7.89
C GLY A 40 13.57 3.83 -6.90
N MET A 41 12.60 3.00 -7.29
CA MET A 41 11.36 2.77 -6.57
C MET A 41 11.33 1.35 -5.99
N PHE A 42 10.88 1.24 -4.74
CA PHE A 42 10.59 -0.02 -4.06
C PHE A 42 9.10 -0.08 -3.74
N SER A 43 8.45 -1.18 -4.12
CA SER A 43 7.03 -1.42 -3.86
C SER A 43 6.85 -2.60 -2.90
N PHE A 44 5.98 -2.43 -1.91
CA PHE A 44 5.70 -3.39 -0.85
C PHE A 44 4.23 -3.84 -0.89
N GLY A 45 4.00 -5.06 -0.42
CA GLY A 45 2.68 -5.66 -0.33
C GLY A 45 2.75 -7.01 0.38
N LYS A 46 1.59 -7.55 0.77
CA LYS A 46 1.50 -8.83 1.51
C LYS A 46 2.08 -10.03 0.75
N ASP A 47 2.12 -9.95 -0.58
CA ASP A 47 2.62 -10.98 -1.48
C ASP A 47 3.18 -10.33 -2.76
N LYS A 48 3.88 -11.15 -3.57
CA LYS A 48 4.51 -10.72 -4.83
C LYS A 48 3.54 -9.99 -5.76
N GLN A 49 2.31 -10.49 -5.88
CA GLN A 49 1.32 -9.93 -6.77
C GLN A 49 0.90 -8.54 -6.29
N THR A 50 0.55 -8.41 -5.01
CA THR A 50 0.13 -7.14 -4.39
C THR A 50 1.22 -6.08 -4.50
N ALA A 51 2.48 -6.45 -4.22
CA ALA A 51 3.62 -5.54 -4.35
C ALA A 51 3.83 -5.07 -5.80
N ARG A 52 3.75 -5.98 -6.78
CA ARG A 52 3.84 -5.63 -8.20
C ARG A 52 2.72 -4.68 -8.63
N VAL A 53 1.49 -5.01 -8.27
CA VAL A 53 0.31 -4.19 -8.59
C VAL A 53 0.47 -2.79 -8.02
N ALA A 54 0.89 -2.65 -6.76
CA ALA A 54 1.16 -1.33 -6.15
C ALA A 54 2.16 -0.51 -6.98
N GLY A 55 3.25 -1.14 -7.43
CA GLY A 55 4.25 -0.50 -8.29
C GLY A 55 3.69 -0.09 -9.65
N GLU A 56 2.88 -0.93 -10.29
CA GLU A 56 2.24 -0.63 -11.59
C GLU A 56 1.26 0.54 -11.48
N PHE A 57 0.43 0.58 -10.43
CA PHE A 57 -0.47 1.70 -10.17
C PHE A 57 0.30 3.01 -9.93
N TYR A 58 1.40 2.97 -9.18
CA TYR A 58 2.22 4.15 -8.96
C TYR A 58 2.84 4.67 -10.26
N LEU A 59 3.39 3.78 -11.08
CA LEU A 59 3.95 4.15 -12.38
C LEU A 59 2.90 4.74 -13.32
N ASN A 60 1.68 4.20 -13.32
CA ASN A 60 0.60 4.79 -14.11
C ASN A 60 0.25 6.20 -13.60
N ALA A 61 0.08 6.36 -12.28
CA ALA A 61 -0.29 7.63 -11.67
C ALA A 61 0.72 8.74 -11.97
N ILE A 62 2.02 8.47 -11.85
CA ILE A 62 3.04 9.51 -12.12
C ILE A 62 3.07 9.92 -13.60
N GLN A 63 2.77 9.00 -14.52
CA GLN A 63 2.69 9.31 -15.95
C GLN A 63 1.43 10.12 -16.27
N VAL A 64 0.31 9.85 -15.60
CA VAL A 64 -0.90 10.68 -15.68
C VAL A 64 -0.64 12.08 -15.15
N MET A 65 -0.02 12.21 -13.97
CA MET A 65 0.32 13.51 -13.38
C MET A 65 1.24 14.31 -14.32
N ARG A 66 2.31 13.68 -14.83
CA ARG A 66 3.22 14.31 -15.80
C ARG A 66 2.52 14.71 -17.10
N GLY A 67 1.63 13.86 -17.60
CA GLY A 67 0.85 14.14 -18.82
C GLY A 67 -0.13 15.30 -18.63
N ALA A 68 -0.78 15.38 -17.47
CA ALA A 68 -1.64 16.50 -17.10
C ALA A 68 -0.84 17.81 -17.03
N GLU A 69 0.31 17.80 -16.35
CA GLU A 69 1.24 18.95 -16.23
C GLU A 69 1.80 19.42 -17.58
N ALA A 70 1.87 18.55 -18.58
CA ALA A 70 2.31 18.93 -19.92
C ALA A 70 1.23 19.70 -20.73
N VAL A 71 -0.04 19.59 -20.33
CA VAL A 71 -1.18 20.22 -21.02
C VAL A 71 -1.76 21.39 -20.21
N SER A 72 -1.85 21.24 -18.89
CA SER A 72 -2.37 22.21 -17.92
C SER A 72 -1.75 21.93 -16.55
N ALA A 73 -2.38 22.32 -15.44
CA ALA A 73 -1.98 21.96 -14.08
C ALA A 73 -2.71 20.70 -13.59
N TYR A 74 -2.01 19.79 -12.91
CA TYR A 74 -2.63 18.66 -12.23
C TYR A 74 -3.43 19.14 -11.01
N ALA A 75 -4.68 18.68 -10.90
CA ALA A 75 -5.52 18.89 -9.73
C ALA A 75 -5.91 17.54 -9.11
N PRO A 76 -5.43 17.21 -7.89
CA PRO A 76 -5.86 16.01 -7.20
C PRO A 76 -7.32 16.14 -6.73
N ILE A 77 -7.95 15.00 -6.45
CA ILE A 77 -9.23 14.98 -5.74
C ILE A 77 -9.06 15.50 -4.31
N GLU A 78 -10.12 16.07 -3.74
CA GLU A 78 -10.16 16.52 -2.35
C GLU A 78 -9.83 15.39 -1.36
N GLU A 79 -9.16 15.72 -0.24
CA GLU A 79 -8.76 14.71 0.76
C GLU A 79 -9.94 13.90 1.30
N ALA A 80 -11.10 14.53 1.49
CA ALA A 80 -12.29 13.84 1.97
C ALA A 80 -12.80 12.78 0.97
N GLU A 81 -12.71 13.04 -0.33
CA GLU A 81 -13.07 12.07 -1.36
C GLU A 81 -12.05 10.93 -1.41
N LYS A 82 -10.75 11.26 -1.30
CA LYS A 82 -9.69 10.26 -1.16
C LYS A 82 -9.95 9.34 0.04
N PHE A 83 -10.34 9.89 1.19
CA PHE A 83 -10.65 9.11 2.39
C PHE A 83 -11.83 8.17 2.17
N ARG A 84 -12.91 8.65 1.56
CA ARG A 84 -14.09 7.81 1.25
C ARG A 84 -13.76 6.62 0.36
N ILE A 85 -12.88 6.81 -0.63
CA ILE A 85 -12.42 5.73 -1.51
C ILE A 85 -11.55 4.75 -0.72
N GLU A 86 -10.59 5.26 0.06
CA GLU A 86 -9.63 4.44 0.80
C GLU A 86 -10.30 3.61 1.91
N TYR A 87 -11.29 4.16 2.61
CA TYR A 87 -11.99 3.53 3.72
C TYR A 87 -13.39 3.02 3.34
N TRP A 88 -13.60 2.66 2.08
CA TRP A 88 -14.89 2.19 1.60
C TRP A 88 -15.32 0.85 2.24
N GLU A 89 -16.47 0.84 2.93
CA GLU A 89 -16.95 -0.32 3.70
C GLU A 89 -17.18 -1.58 2.88
N LEU A 90 -17.62 -1.44 1.62
CA LEU A 90 -17.85 -2.60 0.75
C LEU A 90 -16.54 -3.28 0.33
N GLU A 91 -15.45 -2.52 0.22
CA GLU A 91 -14.12 -3.09 0.02
C GLU A 91 -13.65 -3.83 1.27
N GLU A 92 -13.83 -3.23 2.46
CA GLU A 92 -13.59 -3.89 3.75
C GLU A 92 -14.35 -5.22 3.88
N ALA A 93 -15.63 -5.23 3.50
CA ALA A 93 -16.44 -6.44 3.52
C ALA A 93 -15.88 -7.53 2.59
N LYS A 94 -15.33 -7.15 1.43
CA LYS A 94 -14.65 -8.09 0.51
C LYS A 94 -13.36 -8.62 1.13
N LEU A 95 -12.55 -7.75 1.75
CA LEU A 95 -11.30 -8.14 2.41
C LEU A 95 -11.56 -9.12 3.56
N ARG A 96 -12.58 -8.89 4.38
CA ARG A 96 -12.99 -9.80 5.48
C ARG A 96 -13.44 -11.18 5.00
N ARG A 97 -13.93 -11.28 3.76
CA ARG A 97 -14.34 -12.55 3.13
C ARG A 97 -13.18 -13.32 2.50
N MET A 98 -11.96 -12.76 2.48
CA MET A 98 -10.80 -13.48 1.97
C MET A 98 -10.52 -14.74 2.82
N PRO A 99 -10.07 -15.84 2.20
CA PRO A 99 -9.62 -17.01 2.94
C PRO A 99 -8.51 -16.65 3.93
N LYS A 100 -8.52 -17.29 5.11
CA LYS A 100 -7.41 -17.16 6.06
C LYS A 100 -6.10 -17.61 5.42
N ALA A 101 -5.00 -16.98 5.83
CA ALA A 101 -3.67 -17.36 5.39
C ALA A 101 -3.40 -18.86 5.68
N LYS A 102 -2.69 -19.52 4.78
CA LYS A 102 -2.27 -20.92 4.98
C LYS A 102 -1.32 -21.03 6.18
N PRO A 103 -1.24 -22.17 6.88
CA PRO A 103 -0.45 -22.30 8.12
C PRO A 103 1.03 -21.91 8.01
N LEU A 104 1.63 -22.08 6.83
CA LEU A 104 3.04 -21.75 6.56
C LEU A 104 3.23 -20.44 5.79
N ALA A 105 2.18 -19.66 5.57
CA ALA A 105 2.31 -18.34 4.98
C ALA A 105 3.31 -17.50 5.81
N THR A 106 4.10 -16.67 5.12
CA THR A 106 5.15 -15.80 5.68
C THR A 106 6.30 -16.49 6.43
N ARG A 107 6.38 -17.83 6.42
CA ARG A 107 7.50 -18.58 7.01
C ARG A 107 8.56 -18.90 5.97
N VAL A 108 9.82 -18.64 6.30
CA VAL A 108 10.99 -19.03 5.51
C VAL A 108 11.61 -20.26 6.14
N ALA A 109 11.85 -21.30 5.34
CA ALA A 109 12.59 -22.49 5.76
C ALA A 109 13.83 -22.64 4.88
N LEU A 110 14.98 -22.89 5.51
CA LEU A 110 16.22 -23.26 4.83
C LEU A 110 16.40 -24.76 4.98
N VAL A 111 16.38 -25.50 3.88
CA VAL A 111 16.64 -26.95 3.89
C VAL A 111 18.08 -27.18 3.46
N THR A 112 18.91 -27.63 4.40
CA THR A 112 20.30 -28.02 4.13
C THR A 112 20.41 -29.55 4.22
N GLY A 113 20.77 -30.19 3.11
CA GLY A 113 20.89 -31.65 3.00
C GLY A 113 19.69 -32.30 2.31
N ALA A 114 19.85 -32.59 1.02
CA ALA A 114 18.99 -33.51 0.25
C ALA A 114 19.93 -34.56 -0.37
N GLY A 115 20.50 -35.40 0.46
CA GLY A 115 21.55 -36.33 0.04
C GLY A 115 21.77 -37.45 1.05
N SER A 116 20.86 -38.42 1.08
CA SER A 116 21.14 -39.85 0.81
C SER A 116 19.87 -40.64 1.13
N GLY A 117 19.23 -41.20 0.11
CA GLY A 117 17.95 -41.90 0.27
C GLY A 117 17.52 -42.65 -0.99
N ILE A 118 18.46 -43.35 -1.62
CA ILE A 118 18.28 -44.72 -2.09
C ILE A 118 19.48 -45.51 -1.57
#